data_AF-A0A7R9DTT5-F1
#
_entry.id   AF-A0A7R9DTT5-F1
#
_cell.length_a   1.000
_cell.length_b   1.000
_cell.length_c   1.000
_cell.angle_alpha   90.00
_cell.angle_beta   90.00
_cell.angle_gamma   90.00
#
_symmetry.space_group_name_H-M   'P 1'
#
loop_
_entity.id
_entity.type
_entity.pdbx_description
1 polymer ?
#
loop_
_entity_poly.entity_id
_entity_poly.type
_entity_poly.pdbx_seq_one_letter_code
_entity_poly.pdbx_strand_id
1 'polypeptide(L)'
;MAGNEIHEWLLRHGKLRHVNMTVPEAITAAGSSMRFICEWKSLVYLLALEESLYEQMTETLAEWHQNPPPRRGSDLYVVLIADNRSVLFIFQKDMEKVTLVDSHQHLNHGAMVAQVPGARLEQLCVWYNNVLRNYYGSRPECFELSFLYFKRYEAGEMAAG
;
A
#
# COMPACT_ATOMS: atom_id res chain seq x y z
N MET A 1 4.91 17.74 -2.83
CA MET A 1 5.02 16.37 -2.30
C MET A 1 5.94 15.65 -3.27
N ALA A 2 7.09 15.14 -2.80
CA ALA A 2 8.16 14.65 -3.67
C ALA A 2 7.71 13.59 -4.72
N GLY A 3 6.72 12.75 -4.38
CA GLY A 3 6.15 11.78 -5.33
C GLY A 3 5.51 12.41 -6.57
N ASN A 4 4.78 13.52 -6.42
CA ASN A 4 4.16 14.22 -7.55
C ASN A 4 5.21 14.87 -8.44
N GLU A 5 6.27 15.42 -7.85
CA GLU A 5 7.38 16.03 -8.60
C GLU A 5 8.13 15.00 -9.45
N ILE A 6 8.37 13.80 -8.89
CA ILE A 6 8.95 12.66 -9.62
C ILE A 6 8.02 12.22 -10.76
N HIS A 7 6.73 12.07 -10.50
CA HIS A 7 5.74 11.68 -11.51
C HIS A 7 5.64 12.69 -12.66
N GLU A 8 5.53 13.98 -12.35
CA GLU A 8 5.52 15.05 -13.35
C GLU A 8 6.79 15.06 -14.20
N TRP A 9 7.96 14.83 -13.57
CA TRP A 9 9.22 14.74 -14.29
C TRP A 9 9.23 13.57 -15.27
N LEU A 10 8.78 12.38 -14.86
CA LEU A 10 8.71 11.20 -15.73
C LEU A 10 7.75 11.40 -16.90
N LEU A 11 6.60 12.01 -16.66
CA LEU A 11 5.62 12.36 -17.69
C LEU A 11 6.24 13.30 -18.74
N ARG A 12 6.88 14.40 -18.30
CA ARG A 12 7.48 15.41 -19.19
C ARG A 12 8.60 14.84 -20.07
N HIS A 13 9.28 13.79 -19.60
CA HIS A 13 10.41 13.18 -20.31
C HIS A 13 10.02 11.90 -21.07
N GLY A 14 8.73 11.57 -21.17
CA GLY A 14 8.25 10.38 -21.89
C GLY A 14 8.77 9.06 -21.31
N LYS A 15 9.08 9.04 -20.01
CA LYS A 15 9.63 7.87 -19.30
C LYS A 15 8.56 6.94 -18.75
N LEU A 16 7.30 7.38 -18.75
CA LEU A 16 6.17 6.55 -18.38
C LEU A 16 5.58 5.82 -19.59
N ARG A 17 5.33 4.52 -19.43
CA ARG A 17 4.57 3.72 -20.41
C ARG A 17 3.07 4.02 -20.33
N HIS A 18 2.58 4.26 -19.12
CA HIS A 18 1.20 4.62 -18.82
C HIS A 18 1.17 5.76 -17.80
N VAL A 19 0.10 6.56 -17.79
CA VAL A 19 -0.03 7.70 -16.84
C VAL A 19 0.01 7.22 -15.38
N ASN A 20 -0.51 6.02 -15.13
CA ASN A 20 -0.43 5.36 -13.83
C ASN A 20 0.82 4.48 -13.78
N MET A 21 1.46 4.45 -12.62
CA MET A 21 2.56 3.56 -12.31
C MET A 21 2.07 2.47 -11.35
N THR A 22 2.58 1.27 -11.51
CA THR A 22 2.54 0.24 -10.47
C THR A 22 3.43 0.66 -9.29
N VAL A 23 3.24 0.04 -8.12
CA VAL A 23 4.12 0.30 -6.97
C VAL A 23 5.60 0.01 -7.26
N PRO A 24 5.98 -1.12 -7.89
CA PRO A 24 7.38 -1.36 -8.25
C PRO A 24 7.97 -0.32 -9.22
N GLU A 25 7.18 0.17 -10.18
CA GLU A 25 7.60 1.28 -11.07
C GLU A 25 7.86 2.56 -10.28
N ALA A 26 6.96 2.90 -9.34
CA ALA A 26 7.10 4.08 -8.48
C ALA A 26 8.34 3.99 -7.58
N ILE A 27 8.61 2.83 -6.97
CA ILE A 27 9.81 2.59 -6.15
C ILE A 27 11.08 2.76 -7.01
N THR A 28 11.09 2.15 -8.21
CA THR A 28 12.23 2.23 -9.13
C THR A 28 12.50 3.68 -9.54
N ALA A 29 11.45 4.44 -9.85
CA ALA A 29 11.60 5.83 -10.27
C ALA A 29 12.04 6.77 -9.13
N ALA A 30 11.62 6.48 -7.90
CA ALA A 30 12.03 7.25 -6.73
C ALA A 30 13.50 7.02 -6.32
N GLY A 31 14.12 5.95 -6.82
CA GLY A 31 15.55 5.70 -6.72
C GLY A 31 16.05 5.69 -5.26
N SER A 32 17.11 6.46 -4.99
CA SER A 32 17.79 6.47 -3.68
C SER A 32 16.90 6.94 -2.52
N SER A 33 15.83 7.70 -2.78
CA SER A 33 14.89 8.13 -1.75
C SER A 33 14.09 6.97 -1.16
N MET A 34 13.90 5.89 -1.92
CA MET A 34 13.19 4.68 -1.49
C MET A 34 14.13 3.48 -1.23
N ARG A 35 15.43 3.71 -1.08
CA ARG A 35 16.46 2.63 -0.91
C ARG A 35 16.20 1.66 0.25
N PHE A 36 15.39 2.05 1.21
CA PHE A 36 15.04 1.25 2.38
C PHE A 36 13.73 0.48 2.23
N ILE A 37 12.90 0.83 1.24
CA ILE A 37 11.67 0.09 0.96
C ILE A 37 12.04 -1.14 0.15
N CYS A 38 11.49 -2.28 0.55
CA CYS A 38 11.62 -3.52 -0.18
C CYS A 38 10.24 -4.07 -0.49
N GLU A 39 10.02 -4.29 -1.77
CA GLU A 39 8.91 -5.10 -2.22
C GLU A 39 9.18 -6.56 -1.84
N TRP A 40 8.20 -7.16 -1.17
CA TRP A 40 8.16 -8.59 -0.92
C TRP A 40 7.36 -9.31 -1.99
N LYS A 41 6.18 -8.77 -2.33
CA LYS A 41 5.26 -9.35 -3.31
C LYS A 41 4.39 -8.25 -3.92
N SER A 42 4.14 -8.29 -5.22
CA SER A 42 3.09 -7.47 -5.86
C SER A 42 2.23 -8.36 -6.75
N LEU A 43 0.91 -8.25 -6.59
CA LEU A 43 -0.08 -9.11 -7.26
C LEU A 43 -1.21 -8.25 -7.83
N VAL A 44 -1.60 -8.55 -9.07
CA VAL A 44 -2.76 -7.94 -9.74
C VAL A 44 -3.87 -8.97 -9.82
N TYR A 45 -5.05 -8.59 -9.35
CA TYR A 45 -6.25 -9.41 -9.33
C TYR A 45 -7.26 -8.87 -10.33
N LEU A 46 -7.79 -9.74 -11.19
CA LEU A 46 -8.93 -9.47 -12.06
C LEU A 46 -10.20 -10.03 -11.38
N LEU A 47 -10.46 -9.55 -10.17
CA LEU A 47 -11.55 -9.97 -9.29
C LEU A 47 -12.23 -8.73 -8.69
N ALA A 48 -13.52 -8.86 -8.38
CA ALA A 48 -14.26 -7.83 -7.66
C ALA A 48 -13.64 -7.59 -6.27
N LEU A 49 -13.26 -6.34 -6.00
CA LEU A 49 -12.63 -5.94 -4.74
C LEU A 49 -13.58 -6.14 -3.54
N GLU A 50 -14.88 -5.91 -3.75
CA GLU A 50 -15.94 -6.11 -2.75
C GLU A 50 -15.98 -7.55 -2.21
N GLU A 51 -15.74 -8.53 -3.08
CA GLU A 51 -15.91 -9.95 -2.78
C GLU A 51 -14.60 -10.61 -2.33
N SER A 52 -13.45 -10.10 -2.78
CA SER A 52 -12.18 -10.85 -2.69
C SER A 52 -11.09 -10.18 -1.84
N LEU A 53 -11.17 -8.88 -1.54
CA LEU A 53 -10.08 -8.15 -0.88
C LEU A 53 -9.60 -8.82 0.41
N TYR A 54 -10.52 -9.18 1.30
CA TYR A 54 -10.18 -9.79 2.59
C TYR A 54 -9.50 -11.16 2.42
N GLU A 55 -10.03 -11.99 1.53
CA GLU A 55 -9.49 -13.32 1.25
C GLU A 55 -8.06 -13.22 0.69
N GLN A 56 -7.86 -12.42 -0.36
CA GLN A 56 -6.56 -12.26 -1.01
C GLN A 56 -5.51 -11.67 -0.07
N MET A 57 -5.92 -10.72 0.78
CA MET A 57 -5.06 -10.13 1.78
C MET A 57 -4.69 -11.14 2.87
N THR A 58 -5.64 -11.91 3.37
CA THR A 58 -5.42 -12.90 4.44
C THR A 58 -4.55 -14.06 3.99
N GLU A 59 -4.74 -14.56 2.77
CA GLU A 59 -3.90 -15.59 2.18
C GLU A 59 -2.43 -15.15 2.12
N THR A 60 -2.20 -13.94 1.60
CA THR A 60 -0.85 -13.39 1.46
C THR A 60 -0.22 -13.04 2.81
N LEU A 61 -1.02 -12.59 3.79
CA LEU A 61 -0.58 -12.38 5.17
C LEU A 61 -0.19 -13.70 5.85
N ALA A 62 -0.90 -14.79 5.59
CA ALA A 62 -0.57 -16.09 6.14
C ALA A 62 0.81 -16.57 5.63
N GLU A 63 1.09 -16.39 4.34
CA GLU A 63 2.40 -16.66 3.74
C GLU A 63 3.50 -15.79 4.37
N TRP A 64 3.24 -14.48 4.52
CA TRP A 64 4.15 -13.56 5.19
C TRP A 64 4.48 -14.00 6.62
N HIS A 65 3.50 -14.51 7.36
CA HIS A 65 3.72 -14.99 8.73
C HIS A 65 4.45 -16.33 8.81
N GLN A 66 4.40 -17.16 7.77
CA GLN A 66 5.18 -18.39 7.68
C GLN A 66 6.64 -18.12 7.33
N ASN A 67 6.89 -17.16 6.45
CA ASN A 67 8.23 -16.78 6.00
C ASN A 67 8.49 -15.28 6.20
N PRO A 68 8.44 -14.77 7.44
CA PRO A 68 8.65 -13.35 7.67
C PRO A 68 10.09 -12.98 7.29
N PRO A 69 10.35 -11.73 6.91
CA PRO A 69 11.71 -11.24 6.76
C PRO A 69 12.52 -11.56 8.02
N PRO A 70 13.84 -11.78 7.89
CA PRO A 70 14.68 -12.32 8.95
C PRO A 70 14.75 -11.49 10.25
N ARG A 71 14.06 -10.34 10.34
CA ARG A 71 14.06 -9.46 11.51
C ARG A 71 12.66 -9.35 12.13
N ARG A 72 12.58 -9.70 13.43
CA ARG A 72 11.39 -9.50 14.28
C ARG A 72 11.04 -8.01 14.39
N GLY A 73 9.73 -7.72 14.45
CA GLY A 73 9.20 -6.35 14.64
C GLY A 73 9.14 -5.49 13.37
N SER A 74 9.27 -6.08 12.18
CA SER A 74 9.06 -5.35 10.93
C SER A 74 7.57 -5.27 10.62
N ASP A 75 7.00 -4.06 10.65
CA ASP A 75 5.65 -3.81 10.15
C ASP A 75 5.57 -4.15 8.66
N LEU A 76 4.42 -4.68 8.25
CA LEU A 76 4.12 -4.94 6.85
C LEU A 76 3.22 -3.84 6.31
N TYR A 77 3.60 -3.28 5.17
CA TYR A 77 2.90 -2.20 4.50
C TYR A 77 2.27 -2.79 3.24
N VAL A 78 0.98 -2.60 3.03
CA VAL A 78 0.29 -3.10 1.85
C VAL A 78 -0.35 -1.93 1.13
N VAL A 79 0.14 -1.65 -0.07
CA VAL A 79 -0.47 -0.66 -0.96
C VAL A 79 -1.53 -1.37 -1.77
N LEU A 80 -2.77 -0.88 -1.68
CA LEU A 80 -3.89 -1.30 -2.51
C LEU A 80 -4.11 -0.24 -3.59
N ILE A 81 -4.07 -0.63 -4.86
CA ILE A 81 -4.43 0.24 -5.98
C ILE A 81 -5.70 -0.28 -6.64
N ALA A 82 -6.75 0.55 -6.70
CA ALA A 82 -8.00 0.25 -7.38
C ALA A 82 -8.65 1.54 -7.88
N ASP A 83 -9.23 1.54 -9.09
CA ASP A 83 -9.88 2.71 -9.71
C ASP A 83 -9.06 4.03 -9.60
N ASN A 84 -7.76 3.95 -9.90
CA ASN A 84 -6.79 5.07 -9.81
C ASN A 84 -6.59 5.64 -8.40
N ARG A 85 -6.96 4.89 -7.35
CA ARG A 85 -6.73 5.25 -5.95
C ARG A 85 -5.75 4.29 -5.32
N SER A 86 -4.69 4.84 -4.72
CA SER A 86 -3.75 4.12 -3.87
C SER A 86 -4.06 4.35 -2.38
N VAL A 87 -4.31 3.28 -1.63
CA VAL A 87 -4.45 3.35 -0.17
C VAL A 87 -3.44 2.44 0.51
N LEU A 88 -3.11 2.75 1.76
CA LEU A 88 -2.09 2.05 2.51
C LEU A 88 -2.71 1.32 3.70
N PHE A 89 -2.50 0.01 3.79
CA PHE A 89 -2.68 -0.77 5.00
C PHE A 89 -1.33 -0.94 5.71
N ILE A 90 -1.33 -0.83 7.03
CA ILE A 90 -0.16 -1.00 7.88
C ILE A 90 -0.49 -2.07 8.90
N PHE A 91 0.19 -3.21 8.80
CA PHE A 91 0.06 -4.35 9.70
C PHE A 91 1.14 -4.29 10.75
N GLN A 92 0.75 -3.92 11.97
CA GLN A 92 1.63 -3.68 13.09
C GLN A 92 1.59 -4.90 14.02
N LYS A 93 2.45 -5.88 13.74
CA LYS A 93 2.40 -7.19 14.40
C LYS A 93 2.50 -7.08 15.92
N ASP A 94 3.44 -6.28 16.42
CA ASP A 94 3.71 -6.16 17.86
C ASP A 94 2.57 -5.44 18.62
N MET A 95 1.74 -4.66 17.91
CA MET A 95 0.58 -3.98 18.48
C MET A 95 -0.73 -4.74 18.24
N GLU A 96 -0.71 -5.81 17.43
CA GLU A 96 -1.89 -6.55 16.95
C GLU A 96 -2.94 -5.65 16.28
N LYS A 97 -2.51 -4.69 15.46
CA LYS A 97 -3.39 -3.72 14.79
C LYS A 97 -3.15 -3.63 13.29
N VAL A 98 -4.20 -3.22 12.59
CA VAL A 98 -4.17 -2.82 11.18
C VAL A 98 -4.67 -1.40 11.06
N THR A 99 -3.90 -0.56 10.38
CA THR A 99 -4.27 0.83 10.09
C THR A 99 -4.42 1.00 8.59
N LEU A 100 -5.56 1.53 8.13
CA LEU A 100 -5.77 1.99 6.76
C LEU A 100 -5.56 3.50 6.71
N VAL A 101 -4.81 3.96 5.72
CA VAL A 101 -4.59 5.37 5.40
C VAL A 101 -4.99 5.60 3.94
N ASP A 102 -5.98 6.44 3.71
CA ASP A 102 -6.34 6.96 2.40
C ASP A 102 -6.04 8.47 2.37
N SER A 103 -5.08 8.85 1.52
CA SER A 103 -4.64 10.24 1.38
C SER A 103 -5.47 11.04 0.38
N HIS A 104 -6.40 10.40 -0.33
CA HIS A 104 -7.25 11.09 -1.30
C HIS A 104 -8.22 12.04 -0.60
N GLN A 105 -8.76 12.98 -1.37
CA GLN A 105 -9.82 13.85 -0.88
C GLN A 105 -11.13 13.06 -0.78
N HIS A 106 -11.74 13.05 0.40
CA HIS A 106 -13.05 12.43 0.67
C HIS A 106 -14.12 13.51 0.78
N LEU A 107 -14.91 13.70 -0.28
CA LEU A 107 -15.91 14.78 -0.37
C LEU A 107 -15.25 16.16 -0.17
N ASN A 108 -15.74 16.93 0.81
CA ASN A 108 -15.20 18.24 1.21
C ASN A 108 -14.14 18.12 2.32
N HIS A 109 -13.65 16.90 2.61
CA HIS A 109 -12.69 16.62 3.68
C HIS A 109 -11.37 16.09 3.13
N GLY A 110 -10.35 16.08 4.00
CA GLY A 110 -9.01 15.57 3.68
C GLY A 110 -8.89 14.05 3.84
N ALA A 111 -7.68 13.60 4.17
CA ALA A 111 -7.32 12.20 4.32
C ALA A 111 -8.14 11.47 5.39
N MET A 112 -8.32 10.17 5.19
CA MET A 112 -9.02 9.26 6.08
C MET A 112 -8.03 8.26 6.71
N VAL A 113 -8.18 8.04 8.01
CA VAL A 113 -7.42 7.01 8.74
C VAL A 113 -8.41 6.18 9.55
N ALA A 114 -8.31 4.86 9.43
CA ALA A 114 -9.10 3.92 10.23
C ALA A 114 -8.20 2.83 10.81
N GLN A 115 -8.49 2.39 12.03
CA GLN A 115 -7.68 1.38 12.72
C GLN A 115 -8.58 0.34 13.38
N VAL A 116 -8.19 -0.93 13.26
CA VAL A 116 -8.86 -2.06 13.91
C VAL A 116 -7.81 -3.01 14.51
N PRO A 117 -8.18 -3.85 15.49
CA PRO A 117 -7.38 -5.02 15.84
C PRO A 117 -7.16 -5.93 14.64
N GLY A 118 -6.03 -6.64 14.57
CA GLY A 118 -5.70 -7.59 13.50
C GLY A 118 -6.80 -8.60 13.23
N ALA A 119 -7.40 -9.14 14.29
CA ALA A 119 -8.53 -10.08 14.22
C ALA A 119 -9.81 -9.51 13.59
N ARG A 120 -9.87 -8.20 13.29
CA ARG A 120 -11.00 -7.52 12.65
C ARG A 120 -10.66 -6.94 11.28
N LEU A 121 -9.61 -7.45 10.63
CA LEU A 121 -9.23 -7.05 9.27
C LEU A 121 -10.42 -7.09 8.29
N GLU A 122 -11.24 -8.14 8.34
CA GLU A 122 -12.43 -8.27 7.50
C GLU A 122 -13.37 -7.06 7.62
N GLN A 123 -13.60 -6.57 8.85
CA GLN A 123 -14.46 -5.41 9.09
C GLN A 123 -13.88 -4.14 8.45
N LEU A 124 -12.55 -3.99 8.47
CA LEU A 124 -11.87 -2.87 7.82
C LEU A 124 -11.97 -2.96 6.30
N CYS A 125 -11.81 -4.14 5.71
CA CYS A 125 -12.00 -4.37 4.27
C CYS A 125 -13.44 -4.07 3.83
N VAL A 126 -14.44 -4.60 4.55
CA VAL A 126 -15.87 -4.34 4.28
C VAL A 126 -16.20 -2.87 4.44
N TRP A 127 -15.68 -2.22 5.47
CA TRP A 127 -15.89 -0.79 5.67
C TRP A 127 -15.28 0.04 4.53
N TYR A 128 -14.06 -0.26 4.10
CA TYR A 128 -13.41 0.46 2.99
C TYR A 128 -14.17 0.25 1.67
N ASN A 129 -14.67 -0.96 1.41
CA ASN A 129 -15.57 -1.22 0.29
C ASN A 129 -16.82 -0.33 0.31
N ASN A 130 -17.44 -0.19 1.49
CA ASN A 130 -18.59 0.72 1.65
C ASN A 130 -18.19 2.19 1.43
N VAL A 131 -16.97 2.60 1.81
CA VAL A 131 -16.45 3.94 1.51
C VAL A 131 -16.36 4.16 0.00
N LEU A 132 -15.77 3.21 -0.73
CA LEU A 132 -15.67 3.26 -2.20
C LEU A 132 -17.03 3.37 -2.87
N ARG A 133 -17.96 2.49 -2.48
CA ARG A 133 -19.30 2.43 -3.07
C ARG A 133 -20.12 3.68 -2.75
N ASN A 134 -20.17 4.08 -1.48
CA ASN A 134 -21.12 5.09 -1.03
C ASN A 134 -20.66 6.53 -1.32
N TYR A 135 -19.35 6.79 -1.29
CA TYR A 135 -18.82 8.14 -1.50
C TYR A 135 -18.28 8.39 -2.90
N TYR A 136 -17.90 7.33 -3.62
CA TYR A 136 -17.30 7.46 -4.94
C TYR A 136 -18.06 6.72 -6.04
N GLY A 137 -19.11 5.94 -5.70
CA GLY A 137 -19.82 5.11 -6.68
C GLY A 137 -18.95 4.04 -7.33
N SER A 138 -17.77 3.76 -6.75
CA SER A 138 -16.75 2.88 -7.30
C SER A 138 -17.01 1.43 -6.88
N ARG A 139 -16.82 0.51 -7.83
CA ARG A 139 -16.91 -0.94 -7.65
C ARG A 139 -15.78 -1.59 -8.46
N PRO A 140 -14.54 -1.58 -7.94
CA PRO A 140 -13.40 -2.04 -8.71
C PRO A 140 -13.52 -3.54 -9.02
N GLU A 141 -13.43 -3.89 -10.31
CA GLU A 141 -13.38 -5.27 -10.80
C GLU A 141 -11.94 -5.78 -10.98
N CYS A 142 -10.96 -4.92 -10.72
CA CYS A 142 -9.56 -5.28 -10.63
C CYS A 142 -8.85 -4.42 -9.58
N PHE A 143 -7.77 -4.96 -9.02
CA PHE A 143 -6.94 -4.25 -8.06
C PHE A 143 -5.54 -4.84 -7.97
N GLU A 144 -4.58 -4.03 -7.52
CA GLU A 144 -3.22 -4.43 -7.19
C GLU A 144 -3.04 -4.44 -5.66
N LEU A 145 -2.37 -5.46 -5.13
CA LEU A 145 -1.83 -5.48 -3.77
C LEU A 145 -0.32 -5.59 -3.83
N SER A 146 0.38 -4.58 -3.29
CA SER A 146 1.83 -4.56 -3.18
C SER A 146 2.25 -4.56 -1.72
N PHE A 147 2.95 -5.62 -1.32
CA PHE A 147 3.40 -5.89 0.03
C PHE A 147 4.85 -5.46 0.19
N LEU A 148 5.06 -4.51 1.08
CA LEU A 148 6.32 -3.81 1.29
C LEU A 148 6.76 -3.90 2.75
N TYR A 149 8.07 -3.85 2.96
CA TYR A 149 8.64 -3.68 4.29
C TYR A 149 9.87 -2.79 4.21
N PHE A 150 10.25 -2.22 5.34
CA PHE A 150 11.46 -1.42 5.42
C PHE A 150 12.64 -2.29 5.85
N LYS A 151 13.70 -2.31 5.04
CA LYS A 151 15.04 -2.64 5.52
C LYS A 151 15.44 -1.53 6.50
N ARG A 152 15.77 -1.90 7.73
CA ARG A 152 16.19 -0.91 8.74
C ARG A 152 17.31 -0.03 8.17
N TYR A 153 17.24 1.27 8.44
CA TYR A 153 18.41 2.13 8.48
C TYR A 153 19.40 1.49 9.47
N GLU A 154 20.59 1.11 9.03
CA GLU A 154 21.68 0.89 9.97
C GLU A 154 21.99 2.26 10.58
N ALA A 155 21.35 2.54 11.71
CA ALA A 155 21.75 3.64 12.58
C ALA A 155 23.16 3.34 13.06
N GLY A 156 24.15 3.72 12.25
CA GLY A 156 25.56 3.37 12.38
C GLY A 156 26.43 4.13 11.39
N GLU A 157 25.94 4.39 10.18
CA GLU A 157 26.56 5.39 9.30
C GLU A 157 25.87 6.73 9.53
N MET A 158 26.30 7.41 10.59
CA MET A 158 26.36 8.87 10.51
C MET A 158 27.15 9.17 9.23
N ALA A 159 26.56 9.99 8.38
CA ALA A 159 27.32 10.72 7.38
C ALA A 159 28.51 11.36 8.08
N ALA A 160 29.69 10.76 7.89
CA ALA A 160 30.93 11.51 7.89
C ALA A 160 30.85 12.40 6.65
N GLY A 161 30.22 13.56 6.82
CA GLY A 161 30.58 14.76 6.08
C GLY A 161 31.82 15.37 6.69
#